data_AF-A0A558FEN1-F1
#
_entry.id   AF-A0A558FEN1-F1
#
_cell.length_a   1.000
_cell.length_b   1.000
_cell.length_c   1.000
_cell.angle_alpha   90.00
_cell.angle_beta   90.00
_cell.angle_gamma   90.00
#
_symmetry.space_group_name_H-M   'P 1'
#
loop_
_entity.id
_entity.type
_entity.pdbx_description
1 polymer ?
#
loop_
_entity_poly.entity_id
_entity_poly.type
_entity_poly.pdbx_seq_one_letter_code
_entity_poly.pdbx_strand_id
1 'polypeptide(L)'
;MLKEFFDALGRVKSRPLLVVFTALAVLTFTPGAGPIRDPFSVASFALPFFVFAADVAVGSWVLFVRKLNSRLADHDHASWGPVLGGTALAFCLCVSFWYVSNFPDPFNLKLFGNVVFVRMLALYLFAIETININR
;
A
#
# COMPACT_ATOMS: atom_id res chain seq x y z
N MET A 1 22.96 -13.01 2.92
CA MET A 1 21.52 -13.27 3.17
C MET A 1 20.73 -12.06 3.67
N LEU A 2 20.89 -11.58 4.91
CA LEU A 2 20.06 -10.45 5.41
C LEU A 2 20.28 -9.15 4.60
N LYS A 3 21.55 -8.81 4.33
CA LYS A 3 21.93 -7.65 3.50
C LYS A 3 21.42 -7.76 2.06
N GLU A 4 21.55 -8.94 1.44
CA GLU A 4 21.04 -9.19 0.08
C GLU A 4 19.52 -9.14 0.01
N PHE A 5 18.83 -9.57 1.08
CA PHE A 5 17.37 -9.45 1.19
C PHE A 5 16.94 -7.99 1.32
N PHE A 6 17.62 -7.19 2.14
CA PHE A 6 17.38 -5.75 2.23
C PHE A 6 17.77 -5.00 0.95
N ASP A 7 18.85 -5.39 0.27
CA ASP A 7 19.25 -4.84 -1.03
C ASP A 7 18.24 -5.23 -2.13
N ALA A 8 17.70 -6.44 -2.09
CA ALA A 8 16.63 -6.87 -2.99
C ALA A 8 15.34 -6.06 -2.74
N LEU A 9 14.94 -5.89 -1.47
CA LEU A 9 13.81 -5.03 -1.08
C LEU A 9 14.03 -3.57 -1.50
N GLY A 10 15.25 -3.05 -1.35
CA GLY A 10 15.62 -1.70 -1.79
C GLY A 10 15.60 -1.50 -3.30
N ARG A 11 15.75 -2.58 -4.08
CA ARG A 11 15.60 -2.56 -5.55
C ARG A 11 14.16 -2.66 -6.01
N VAL A 12 13.25 -3.15 -5.17
CA VAL A 12 11.84 -3.22 -5.52
C VAL A 12 11.26 -1.81 -5.44
N LYS A 13 10.90 -1.27 -6.61
CA LYS A 13 10.19 0.00 -6.68
C LYS A 13 8.87 -0.16 -5.91
N SER A 14 8.70 0.63 -4.84
CA SER A 14 7.50 0.66 -3.99
C SER A 14 6.24 0.98 -4.80
N ARG A 15 6.37 1.83 -5.81
CA ARG A 15 5.24 2.32 -6.61
C ARG A 15 4.55 1.25 -7.47
N PRO A 16 5.23 0.46 -8.32
CA PRO A 16 4.59 -0.68 -9.01
C PRO A 16 3.93 -1.67 -8.05
N LEU A 17 4.56 -1.98 -6.91
CA LEU A 17 3.96 -2.84 -5.89
C LEU A 17 2.69 -2.21 -5.31
N LEU A 18 2.73 -0.92 -4.97
CA LEU A 18 1.58 -0.20 -4.46
C LEU A 18 0.42 -0.26 -5.45
N VAL A 19 0.67 -0.07 -6.74
CA VAL A 19 -0.36 -0.15 -7.79
C VAL A 19 -1.01 -1.53 -7.81
N VAL A 20 -0.20 -2.59 -7.84
CA VAL A 20 -0.71 -3.98 -7.84
C VAL A 20 -1.52 -4.27 -6.58
N PHE A 21 -0.99 -3.96 -5.40
CA PHE A 21 -1.68 -4.23 -4.13
C PHE A 21 -2.92 -3.35 -3.94
N THR A 22 -2.94 -2.13 -4.47
CA THR A 22 -4.13 -1.27 -4.47
C THR A 22 -5.23 -1.86 -5.36
N ALA A 23 -4.88 -2.31 -6.57
CA ALA A 23 -5.85 -2.97 -7.45
C ALA A 23 -6.44 -4.24 -6.80
N LEU A 24 -5.60 -5.07 -6.20
CA LEU A 24 -6.03 -6.25 -5.45
C LEU A 24 -6.89 -5.89 -4.23
N ALA A 25 -6.52 -4.85 -3.49
CA ALA A 25 -7.29 -4.37 -2.34
C ALA A 25 -8.68 -3.88 -2.75
N VAL A 26 -8.81 -3.11 -3.84
CA VAL A 26 -10.11 -2.66 -4.36
C VAL A 26 -10.99 -3.84 -4.76
N LEU A 27 -10.42 -4.83 -5.46
CA LEU A 27 -11.14 -6.03 -5.87
C LEU A 27 -11.71 -6.82 -4.69
N THR A 28 -11.12 -6.72 -3.50
CA THR A 28 -11.64 -7.40 -2.32
C THR A 28 -12.96 -6.84 -1.79
N PHE A 29 -13.38 -5.66 -2.26
CA PHE A 29 -14.69 -5.07 -1.93
C PHE A 29 -15.79 -5.49 -2.92
N THR A 30 -15.42 -6.15 -4.02
CA THR A 30 -16.40 -6.61 -5.02
C THR A 30 -17.08 -7.89 -4.52
N PRO A 31 -18.43 -7.98 -4.55
CA PRO A 31 -19.15 -9.20 -4.20
C PRO A 31 -18.83 -10.32 -5.21
N GLY A 32 -18.43 -11.49 -4.72
CA GLY A 32 -17.97 -12.62 -5.53
C GLY A 32 -16.53 -13.00 -5.19
N ALA A 33 -16.09 -14.17 -5.62
CA ALA A 33 -14.72 -14.62 -5.43
C ALA A 33 -13.80 -13.75 -6.29
N GLY A 34 -13.42 -12.56 -5.78
CA GLY A 34 -12.41 -11.73 -6.41
C GLY A 34 -11.12 -12.53 -6.62
N PRO A 35 -10.17 -12.07 -7.45
CA PRO A 35 -9.08 -12.91 -7.96
C PRO A 35 -8.18 -13.55 -6.89
N ILE A 36 -8.21 -13.04 -5.65
CA ILE A 36 -7.53 -13.63 -4.49
C ILE A 36 -8.20 -14.94 -4.02
N ARG A 37 -9.53 -15.03 -4.14
CA ARG A 37 -10.33 -16.20 -3.74
C ARG A 37 -10.53 -17.19 -4.88
N ASP A 38 -10.77 -16.70 -6.10
CA ASP A 38 -10.87 -17.52 -7.31
C ASP A 38 -10.18 -16.82 -8.49
N PRO A 39 -8.89 -17.13 -8.73
CA PRO A 39 -8.12 -16.49 -9.80
C PRO A 39 -8.60 -16.88 -11.20
N PHE A 40 -9.35 -17.98 -11.36
CA PHE A 40 -9.84 -18.46 -12.65
C PHE A 40 -11.26 -17.98 -12.96
N SER A 41 -11.84 -17.16 -12.09
CA SER A 41 -13.15 -16.56 -12.30
C SER A 41 -13.13 -15.53 -13.45
N VAL A 42 -14.30 -15.30 -14.05
CA VAL A 42 -14.48 -14.25 -15.08
C VAL A 42 -14.15 -12.85 -14.52
N ALA A 43 -14.25 -12.66 -13.19
CA ALA A 43 -13.87 -11.41 -12.54
C ALA A 43 -12.39 -11.07 -12.71
N SER A 44 -11.51 -12.06 -12.93
CA SER A 44 -10.09 -11.83 -13.20
C SER A 44 -9.83 -11.08 -14.51
N PHE A 45 -10.75 -11.12 -15.48
CA PHE A 45 -10.62 -10.31 -16.71
C PHE A 45 -10.69 -8.80 -16.43
N ALA A 46 -11.22 -8.37 -15.28
CA ALA A 46 -11.23 -6.97 -14.88
C ALA A 46 -9.89 -6.50 -14.29
N LEU A 47 -8.93 -7.40 -14.00
CA LEU A 47 -7.64 -7.06 -13.38
C LEU A 47 -6.89 -5.94 -14.11
N PRO A 48 -6.73 -5.95 -15.46
CA PRO A 48 -6.03 -4.89 -16.16
C PRO A 48 -6.68 -3.52 -15.95
N PHE A 49 -8.02 -3.46 -15.90
CA PHE A 49 -8.76 -2.24 -15.64
C PHE A 49 -8.51 -1.72 -14.23
N PHE A 50 -8.54 -2.58 -13.21
CA PHE A 50 -8.26 -2.18 -11.84
C PHE A 50 -6.81 -1.79 -11.61
N VAL A 51 -5.86 -2.45 -12.28
CA VAL A 51 -4.44 -2.06 -12.26
C VAL A 51 -4.26 -0.67 -12.88
N PHE A 52 -4.87 -0.41 -14.03
CA PHE A 52 -4.85 0.91 -14.66
C PHE A 52 -5.48 1.99 -13.76
N ALA A 53 -6.66 1.72 -13.21
CA ALA A 53 -7.34 2.64 -12.29
C ALA A 53 -6.50 2.92 -11.03
N ALA A 54 -5.85 1.89 -10.49
CA ALA A 54 -4.93 2.03 -9.35
C ALA A 54 -3.70 2.88 -9.70
N ASP A 55 -3.12 2.70 -10.90
CA ASP A 55 -2.00 3.52 -11.36
C ASP A 55 -2.39 5.00 -11.48
N VAL A 56 -3.54 5.28 -12.09
CA VAL A 56 -4.09 6.64 -12.17
C VAL A 56 -4.36 7.22 -10.78
N ALA A 57 -4.92 6.44 -9.85
CA ALA A 57 -5.21 6.89 -8.50
C ALA A 57 -3.93 7.21 -7.71
N VAL A 58 -2.93 6.32 -7.75
CA VAL A 58 -1.61 6.54 -7.12
C VAL A 58 -0.90 7.73 -7.76
N GLY A 59 -0.97 7.86 -9.09
CA GLY A 59 -0.47 9.01 -9.84
C GLY A 59 -1.10 10.33 -9.36
N SER A 60 -2.43 10.35 -9.28
CA SER A 60 -3.21 11.51 -8.85
C SER A 60 -2.90 11.89 -7.40
N TRP A 61 -2.73 10.91 -6.51
CA TRP A 61 -2.33 11.14 -5.12
C TRP A 61 -0.95 11.81 -5.04
N VAL A 62 0.04 11.30 -5.79
CA VAL A 62 1.38 11.90 -5.79
C VAL A 62 1.34 13.34 -6.25
N LEU A 63 0.58 13.65 -7.32
CA LEU A 63 0.40 15.01 -7.81
C LEU A 63 -0.30 15.90 -6.78
N PHE A 64 -1.30 15.36 -6.07
CA PHE A 64 -1.99 16.07 -5.00
C PHE A 64 -1.06 16.44 -3.85
N VAL A 65 -0.27 15.48 -3.34
CA VAL A 65 0.69 15.74 -2.26
C VAL A 65 1.76 16.75 -2.70
N ARG A 66 2.26 16.65 -3.94
CA ARG A 66 3.19 17.67 -4.50
C ARG A 66 2.56 19.06 -4.55
N LYS A 67 1.28 19.16 -4.93
CA LYS A 67 0.55 20.43 -4.93
C LYS A 67 0.31 20.97 -3.52
N LEU A 68 0.18 20.11 -2.51
CA LEU A 68 0.16 20.55 -1.11
C LEU A 68 1.54 21.06 -0.69
N ASN A 69 2.61 20.35 -1.03
CA ASN A 69 3.99 20.78 -0.77
C ASN A 69 4.32 22.12 -1.41
N SER A 70 3.84 22.39 -2.63
CA SER A 70 4.09 23.66 -3.32
C SER A 70 3.36 24.86 -2.69
N ARG A 71 2.44 24.63 -1.75
CA ARG A 71 1.71 25.69 -1.03
C ARG A 71 2.37 26.07 0.30
N LEU A 72 3.36 25.32 0.76
CA LEU A 72 4.14 25.64 1.96
C LEU A 72 5.06 26.84 1.66
N ALA A 73 5.39 27.63 2.67
CA ALA A 73 6.32 28.74 2.53
C ALA A 73 7.75 28.22 2.30
N ASP A 74 8.59 28.94 1.55
CA ASP A 74 9.94 28.47 1.18
C ASP A 74 10.90 28.24 2.36
N HIS A 75 10.61 28.84 3.51
CA HIS A 75 11.35 28.67 4.76
C HIS A 75 10.76 27.59 5.68
N ASP A 76 9.68 26.92 5.26
CA ASP A 76 9.08 25.85 6.04
C ASP A 76 9.87 24.54 5.84
N HIS A 77 10.30 23.97 6.96
CA HIS A 77 10.98 22.66 7.00
C HIS A 77 9.98 21.49 6.89
N ALA A 78 8.68 21.75 7.00
CA ALA A 78 7.65 20.73 6.87
C ALA A 78 7.47 20.26 5.41
N SER A 79 7.02 19.02 5.27
CA SER A 79 6.57 18.44 4.00
C SER A 79 5.34 17.57 4.28
N TRP A 80 4.30 17.71 3.47
CA TRP A 80 3.05 16.96 3.60
C TRP A 80 3.26 15.46 3.38
N GLY A 81 4.22 15.06 2.55
CA GLY A 81 4.52 13.64 2.30
C GLY A 81 4.86 12.87 3.58
N PRO A 82 5.93 13.25 4.30
CA PRO A 82 6.28 12.66 5.59
C PRO A 82 5.17 12.76 6.65
N VAL A 83 4.42 13.86 6.70
CA VAL A 83 3.33 14.02 7.69
C VAL A 83 2.17 13.04 7.42
N LEU A 84 1.66 13.03 6.18
CA LEU A 84 0.53 12.18 5.79
C LEU A 84 0.92 10.71 5.79
N GLY A 85 2.06 10.40 5.16
CA GLY A 85 2.57 9.04 5.09
C GLY A 85 3.00 8.51 6.45
N GLY A 86 3.60 9.34 7.30
CA GLY A 86 3.97 8.98 8.67
C GLY A 86 2.76 8.68 9.54
N THR A 87 1.69 9.46 9.41
CA THR A 87 0.41 9.21 10.12
C THR A 87 -0.21 7.89 9.69
N ALA A 88 -0.26 7.62 8.38
CA ALA A 88 -0.75 6.35 7.84
C ALA A 88 0.11 5.16 8.32
N LEU A 89 1.44 5.31 8.32
CA LEU A 89 2.36 4.27 8.78
C LEU A 89 2.19 3.99 10.28
N ALA A 90 2.04 5.03 11.10
CA ALA A 90 1.81 4.89 12.53
C ALA A 90 0.53 4.10 12.82
N PHE A 91 -0.56 4.40 12.11
CA PHE A 91 -1.80 3.63 12.21
C PHE A 91 -1.60 2.16 11.81
N CYS A 92 -0.91 1.90 10.69
CA CYS A 92 -0.62 0.54 10.25
C CYS A 92 0.18 -0.25 11.30
N LEU A 93 1.18 0.37 11.93
CA LEU A 93 1.98 -0.23 13.00
C LEU A 93 1.13 -0.54 14.23
N CYS A 94 0.23 0.36 14.64
CA CYS A 94 -0.69 0.11 15.74
C CYS A 94 -1.56 -1.14 15.47
N VAL A 95 -2.11 -1.27 14.27
CA VAL A 95 -2.91 -2.44 13.89
C VAL A 95 -2.07 -3.72 13.91
N SER A 96 -0.84 -3.67 13.37
CA SER A 96 0.06 -4.82 13.37
C SER A 96 0.47 -5.24 14.78
N PHE A 97 0.83 -4.31 15.66
CA PHE A 97 1.17 -4.62 17.04
C PHE A 97 -0.02 -5.15 17.82
N TRP A 98 -1.20 -4.58 17.63
CA TRP A 98 -2.43 -5.10 18.22
C TRP A 98 -2.73 -6.53 17.75
N TYR A 99 -2.55 -6.84 16.46
CA TYR A 99 -2.76 -8.19 15.95
C TYR A 99 -1.77 -9.18 16.57
N VAL A 100 -0.48 -8.83 16.60
CA VAL A 100 0.56 -9.68 17.19
C VAL A 100 0.32 -9.93 18.68
N SER A 101 -0.21 -8.95 19.43
CA SER A 101 -0.44 -9.10 20.87
C SER A 101 -1.70 -9.90 21.23
N ASN A 102 -2.68 -10.01 20.32
CA ASN A 102 -4.00 -10.59 20.64
C ASN A 102 -4.26 -11.97 20.02
N PHE A 103 -3.44 -12.41 19.06
CA PHE A 103 -3.63 -13.69 18.37
C PHE A 103 -2.54 -14.69 18.74
N PRO A 104 -2.90 -15.96 19.05
CA PRO A 104 -1.94 -16.97 19.54
C PRO A 104 -0.93 -17.46 18.50
N ASP A 105 -1.25 -17.37 17.20
CA ASP A 105 -0.35 -17.70 16.08
C ASP A 105 -0.33 -16.57 15.03
N PRO A 106 0.37 -15.45 15.29
CA PRO A 106 0.28 -14.26 14.44
C PRO A 106 0.99 -14.43 13.08
N PHE A 107 1.99 -15.31 12.97
CA PHE A 107 2.79 -15.54 11.76
C PHE A 107 2.40 -16.81 11.00
N ASN A 108 1.10 -17.07 10.88
CA ASN A 108 0.59 -18.17 10.07
C ASN A 108 0.68 -17.82 8.57
N LEU A 109 1.18 -18.75 7.72
CA LEU A 109 1.23 -18.58 6.27
C LEU A 109 -0.14 -18.32 5.63
N LYS A 110 -1.22 -18.76 6.28
CA LYS A 110 -2.61 -18.46 5.86
C LYS A 110 -2.91 -16.96 5.87
N LEU A 111 -2.13 -16.16 6.60
CA LEU A 111 -2.26 -14.70 6.62
C LEU A 111 -2.07 -14.09 5.23
N PHE A 112 -1.14 -14.61 4.42
CA PHE A 112 -0.87 -14.07 3.07
C PHE A 112 -2.06 -14.22 2.12
N GLY A 113 -2.91 -15.24 2.33
CA GLY A 113 -4.16 -15.43 1.59
C GLY A 113 -5.34 -14.64 2.15
N ASN A 114 -5.15 -13.90 3.24
CA ASN A 114 -6.22 -13.13 3.87
C ASN A 114 -6.42 -11.79 3.16
N VAL A 115 -7.68 -11.48 2.84
CA VAL A 115 -8.11 -10.18 2.28
C VAL A 115 -7.63 -9.00 3.14
N VAL A 116 -7.68 -9.13 4.47
CA VAL A 116 -7.25 -8.09 5.41
C VAL A 116 -5.75 -7.84 5.26
N PHE A 117 -4.95 -8.89 5.05
CA PHE A 117 -3.51 -8.75 4.84
C PHE A 117 -3.20 -7.96 3.56
N VAL A 118 -3.86 -8.29 2.45
CA VAL A 118 -3.69 -7.57 1.17
C VAL A 118 -4.02 -6.08 1.32
N ARG A 119 -5.12 -5.75 2.01
CA ARG A 119 -5.51 -4.36 2.29
C ARG A 119 -4.49 -3.64 3.17
N MET A 120 -4.03 -4.30 4.23
CA MET A 120 -3.01 -3.74 5.13
C MET A 120 -1.68 -3.51 4.39
N LEU A 121 -1.26 -4.45 3.55
CA LEU A 121 -0.02 -4.32 2.78
C LEU A 121 -0.11 -3.18 1.75
N ALA A 122 -1.28 -3.01 1.10
CA ALA A 122 -1.52 -1.85 0.24
C ALA A 122 -1.40 -0.52 1.02
N LEU A 123 -1.94 -0.44 2.23
CA LEU A 123 -1.81 0.73 3.10
C LEU A 123 -0.36 0.98 3.56
N TYR A 124 0.40 -0.08 3.88
CA TYR A 124 1.83 0.06 4.19
C TYR A 124 2.62 0.62 3.01
N LEU A 125 2.43 0.07 1.82
CA LEU A 125 3.08 0.56 0.60
C LEU A 125 2.67 2.00 0.28
N PHE A 126 1.40 2.35 0.52
CA PHE A 126 0.89 3.70 0.33
C PHE A 126 1.55 4.69 1.30
N ALA A 127 1.68 4.30 2.56
CA ALA A 127 2.35 5.10 3.57
C ALA A 127 3.82 5.33 3.21
N ILE A 128 4.55 4.27 2.83
CA ILE A 128 5.96 4.35 2.42
C ILE A 128 6.12 5.24 1.18
N GLU A 129 5.31 5.04 0.14
CA GLU A 129 5.36 5.86 -1.06
C GLU A 129 5.07 7.33 -0.75
N THR A 130 4.10 7.61 0.13
CA THR A 130 3.72 8.97 0.53
C THR A 130 4.82 9.66 1.32
N ILE A 131 5.50 8.95 2.25
CA ILE A 131 6.65 9.49 3.00
C ILE A 131 7.76 9.96 2.05
N ASN A 132 7.98 9.24 0.96
CA ASN A 132 9.02 9.56 -0.01
C ASN A 132 8.67 10.76 -0.91
N ILE A 133 7.46 11.32 -0.82
CA ILE A 133 7.07 12.52 -1.57
C ILE A 133 7.59 13.76 -0.81
N ASN A 134 8.85 14.07 -1.04
CA ASN A 134 9.46 15.29 -0.54
C ASN A 134 9.15 16.50 -1.44
N ARG A 135 9.43 17.69 -0.92
CA ARG A 135 9.31 18.96 -1.64
C ARG A 135 10.36 19.03 -2.76
#